data_AF-A0A0B6X073-F1
#
_entry.id   AF-A0A0B6X073-F1
#
_cell.length_a   1.000
_cell.length_b   1.000
_cell.length_c   1.000
_cell.angle_alpha   90.00
_cell.angle_beta   90.00
_cell.angle_gamma   90.00
#
_symmetry.space_group_name_H-M   'P 1'
#
loop_
_entity.id
_entity.type
_entity.pdbx_description
1 polymer ?
#
loop_
_entity_poly.entity_id
_entity_poly.type
_entity_poly.pdbx_seq_one_letter_code
_entity_poly.pdbx_strand_id
1 'polypeptide(L)'
;MAQEHILAQENGKERLLEAVSALSRAFALAVPHEKALAISDDVAFFQAVRAALTKRAPSQQRTEEALDHAIRQIVSSAVAPEGVVDIFAAAGLKKPDISILSDEFLAEVRGMPQKNLAVELLRKLLEGEIKIWRRKNLVQARSFAEMLEAAIRRYKNRAIQAAEVIEELIQLAKEIREADRRGEALGLTEEELAFYDALEINDSAVKVLGEPTLRQIAQELVRTVRENVSID
;
A
#
# COMPACT_ATOMS: atom_id res chain seq x y z
N MET A 1 22.25 13.72 20.92
CA MET A 1 21.85 12.30 20.95
C MET A 1 22.23 11.61 19.63
N ALA A 2 22.85 10.43 19.67
CA ALA A 2 23.35 9.56 18.56
C ALA A 2 23.78 10.22 17.23
N GLN A 3 22.85 10.81 16.46
CA GLN A 3 23.14 11.51 15.20
C GLN A 3 24.14 12.66 15.37
N GLU A 4 24.01 13.46 16.42
CA GLU A 4 24.95 14.55 16.72
C GLU A 4 26.35 14.02 17.04
N HIS A 5 26.42 12.88 17.74
CA HIS A 5 27.69 12.23 18.06
C HIS A 5 28.37 11.67 16.81
N ILE A 6 27.60 11.13 15.86
CA ILE A 6 28.11 10.60 14.59
C ILE A 6 28.56 11.72 13.65
N LEU A 7 27.81 12.82 13.59
CA LEU A 7 28.17 13.98 12.75
C LEU A 7 29.35 14.79 13.30
N ALA A 8 29.63 14.70 14.60
CA ALA A 8 30.80 15.32 15.22
C ALA A 8 32.11 14.57 14.93
N GLN A 9 32.06 13.37 14.34
CA GLN A 9 33.24 12.58 13.99
C GLN A 9 33.65 12.80 12.52
N GLU A 10 34.96 12.72 12.26
CA GLU A 10 35.49 12.80 10.90
C GLU A 10 34.93 11.68 10.02
N ASN A 11 34.35 12.08 8.88
CA ASN A 11 33.62 11.22 7.93
C ASN A 11 32.56 10.31 8.59
N GLY A 12 32.03 10.71 9.75
CA GLY A 12 31.19 9.85 10.58
C GLY A 12 29.90 9.40 9.89
N LYS A 13 29.33 10.24 9.01
CA LYS A 13 28.16 9.88 8.21
C LYS A 13 28.47 8.74 7.24
N GLU A 14 29.49 8.88 6.40
CA GLU A 14 29.86 7.87 5.39
C GLU A 14 30.27 6.56 6.05
N ARG A 15 31.09 6.65 7.10
CA ARG A 15 31.50 5.49 7.90
C ARG A 15 30.33 4.74 8.51
N LEU A 16 29.33 5.45 9.03
CA LEU A 16 28.11 4.82 9.53
C LEU A 16 27.32 4.15 8.40
N LEU A 17 27.12 4.84 7.26
CA LEU A 17 26.38 4.29 6.13
C LEU A 17 27.00 2.95 5.66
N GLU A 18 28.32 2.90 5.55
CA GLU A 18 29.07 1.69 5.16
C GLU A 18 28.99 0.60 6.22
N ALA A 19 29.28 0.93 7.48
CA ALA A 19 29.28 -0.03 8.59
C ALA A 19 27.90 -0.66 8.79
N VAL A 20 26.83 0.14 8.76
CA VAL A 20 25.45 -0.36 8.93
C VAL A 20 25.02 -1.20 7.72
N SER A 21 25.50 -0.88 6.52
CA SER A 21 25.26 -1.69 5.32
C SER A 21 25.94 -3.06 5.43
N ALA A 22 27.20 -3.09 5.88
CA ALA A 22 27.94 -4.34 6.12
C ALA A 22 27.29 -5.18 7.24
N LEU A 23 26.93 -4.53 8.36
CA LEU A 23 26.25 -5.16 9.49
C LEU A 23 24.91 -5.79 9.06
N SER A 24 24.10 -5.07 8.28
CA SER A 24 22.80 -5.58 7.82
C SER A 24 22.95 -6.82 6.94
N ARG A 25 23.96 -6.85 6.06
CA ARG A 25 24.25 -8.03 5.22
C ARG A 25 24.75 -9.21 6.05
N ALA A 26 25.68 -8.97 6.98
CA ALA A 26 26.20 -10.02 7.85
C ALA A 26 25.11 -10.60 8.75
N PHE A 27 24.24 -9.75 9.29
CA PHE A 27 23.08 -10.16 10.09
C PHE A 27 22.11 -11.01 9.28
N ALA A 28 21.76 -10.59 8.06
CA ALA A 28 20.87 -11.36 7.18
C ALA A 28 21.43 -12.76 6.84
N LEU A 29 22.75 -12.89 6.73
CA LEU A 29 23.42 -14.18 6.52
C LEU A 29 23.51 -15.04 7.79
N ALA A 30 23.40 -14.42 8.97
CA ALA A 30 23.56 -15.08 10.26
C ALA A 30 22.22 -15.51 10.89
N VAL A 31 21.10 -14.89 10.53
CA VAL A 31 19.76 -15.34 10.93
C VAL A 31 19.47 -16.71 10.28
N PRO A 32 18.89 -17.69 11.01
CA PRO A 32 18.23 -17.58 12.33
C PRO A 32 19.11 -17.92 13.55
N HIS A 33 20.44 -17.83 13.48
CA HIS A 33 21.31 -18.20 14.60
C HIS A 33 21.00 -17.37 15.87
N GLU A 34 20.86 -18.03 17.04
CA GLU A 34 20.43 -17.38 18.29
C GLU A 34 21.28 -16.15 18.69
N LYS A 35 22.60 -16.24 18.49
CA LYS A 35 23.52 -15.09 18.75
C LYS A 35 23.29 -13.90 17.80
N ALA A 36 22.77 -14.14 16.59
CA ALA A 36 22.38 -13.07 15.69
C ALA A 36 21.05 -12.47 16.16
N LEU A 37 20.06 -13.30 16.50
CA LEU A 37 18.79 -12.82 17.05
C LEU A 37 18.98 -11.98 18.33
N ALA A 38 19.93 -12.34 19.20
CA ALA A 38 20.24 -11.59 20.41
C ALA A 38 20.71 -10.14 20.17
N ILE A 39 21.14 -9.79 18.96
CA ILE A 39 21.59 -8.42 18.60
C ILE A 39 20.61 -7.72 17.64
N SER A 40 19.40 -8.25 17.44
CA SER A 40 18.41 -7.71 16.49
C SER A 40 18.08 -6.25 16.76
N ASP A 41 17.90 -5.90 18.03
CA ASP A 41 17.50 -4.56 18.46
C ASP A 41 18.60 -3.53 18.20
N ASP A 42 19.87 -3.92 18.39
CA ASP A 42 21.01 -3.07 18.10
C ASP A 42 21.13 -2.81 16.58
N VAL A 43 20.94 -3.84 15.77
CA VAL A 43 20.93 -3.72 14.30
C VAL A 43 19.80 -2.80 13.85
N ALA A 44 18.60 -2.95 14.41
CA ALA A 44 17.45 -2.10 14.11
C ALA A 44 17.71 -0.64 14.50
N PHE A 45 18.31 -0.40 15.67
CA PHE A 45 18.72 0.93 16.12
C PHE A 45 19.66 1.61 15.11
N PHE A 46 20.72 0.92 14.67
CA PHE A 46 21.67 1.48 13.72
C PHE A 46 21.06 1.73 12.33
N GLN A 47 20.13 0.88 11.88
CA GLN A 47 19.37 1.09 10.66
C GLN A 47 18.46 2.34 10.74
N ALA A 48 17.82 2.57 11.89
CA ALA A 48 17.01 3.77 12.12
C ALA A 48 17.86 5.04 12.11
N VAL A 49 19.04 5.03 12.73
CA VAL A 49 19.99 6.14 12.71
C VAL A 49 20.49 6.42 11.29
N ARG A 50 20.83 5.37 10.53
CA ARG A 50 21.20 5.46 9.11
C ARG A 50 20.08 6.13 8.29
N ALA A 51 18.84 5.66 8.42
CA ALA A 51 17.69 6.21 7.68
C ALA A 51 17.48 7.70 7.98
N ALA A 52 17.57 8.09 9.26
CA ALA A 52 17.45 9.49 9.67
C ALA A 52 18.56 10.38 9.10
N LEU A 53 19.80 9.89 9.01
CA LEU A 53 20.93 10.62 8.42
C LEU A 53 20.88 10.70 6.89
N THR A 54 20.24 9.72 6.23
CA THR A 54 20.09 9.71 4.76
C THR A 54 18.95 10.63 4.31
N LYS A 55 17.89 10.77 5.11
CA LYS A 55 16.69 11.58 4.81
C LYS A 55 16.96 13.11 4.82
N ARG A 56 18.14 13.55 5.25
CA ARG A 56 18.56 14.97 5.29
C ARG A 56 19.28 15.48 4.04
N ALA A 57 19.46 14.68 2.98
CA ALA A 57 20.08 15.15 1.74
C ALA A 57 19.03 15.26 0.61
N PRO A 58 18.71 16.47 0.10
CA PRO A 58 17.87 16.64 -1.07
C PRO A 58 18.72 16.58 -2.33
N SER A 59 19.21 15.39 -2.72
CA SER A 59 19.67 15.11 -4.08
C SER A 59 20.26 13.70 -4.18
N GLN A 60 19.55 12.82 -4.88
CA GLN A 60 20.07 11.87 -5.89
C GLN A 60 18.98 10.84 -6.16
N GLN A 61 18.34 10.99 -7.32
CA GLN A 61 17.45 9.99 -7.87
C GLN A 61 18.22 8.66 -8.00
N ARG A 62 17.80 7.65 -7.24
CA ARG A 62 18.22 6.26 -7.49
C ARG A 62 17.35 5.72 -8.62
N THR A 63 17.99 5.14 -9.63
CA THR A 63 17.36 4.55 -10.81
C THR A 63 16.43 3.39 -10.43
N GLU A 64 15.26 3.34 -11.07
CA GLU A 64 14.17 2.39 -10.79
C GLU A 64 14.61 0.92 -10.81
N GLU A 65 15.61 0.56 -11.60
CA GLU A 65 16.14 -0.81 -11.69
C GLU A 65 16.84 -1.28 -10.41
N ALA A 66 17.55 -0.37 -9.73
CA ALA A 66 18.15 -0.68 -8.43
C ALA A 66 17.09 -0.77 -7.32
N LEU A 67 15.97 -0.08 -7.50
CA LEU A 67 14.82 -0.13 -6.60
C LEU A 67 14.08 -1.46 -6.75
N ASP A 68 13.84 -1.93 -7.96
CA ASP A 68 13.16 -3.21 -8.23
C ASP A 68 13.98 -4.43 -7.76
N HIS A 69 15.30 -4.40 -7.94
CA HIS A 69 16.15 -5.47 -7.42
C HIS A 69 16.21 -5.46 -5.88
N ALA A 70 16.21 -4.27 -5.26
CA ALA A 70 16.12 -4.14 -3.81
C ALA A 70 14.75 -4.56 -3.28
N ILE A 71 13.66 -4.26 -3.99
CA ILE A 71 12.30 -4.67 -3.66
C ILE A 71 12.17 -6.20 -3.76
N ARG A 72 12.71 -6.84 -4.81
CA ARG A 72 12.70 -8.31 -4.92
C ARG A 72 13.48 -8.99 -3.80
N GLN A 73 14.62 -8.43 -3.39
CA GLN A 73 15.39 -8.94 -2.25
C GLN A 73 14.67 -8.70 -0.91
N ILE A 74 14.00 -7.55 -0.74
CA ILE A 74 13.18 -7.25 0.45
C ILE A 74 11.96 -8.16 0.52
N VAL A 75 11.28 -8.41 -0.61
CA VAL A 75 10.09 -9.28 -0.69
C VAL A 75 10.47 -10.75 -0.49
N SER A 76 11.61 -11.19 -1.04
CA SER A 76 12.17 -12.53 -0.78
C SER A 76 12.62 -12.71 0.67
N SER A 77 12.94 -11.62 1.37
CA SER A 77 13.31 -11.61 2.80
C SER A 77 12.13 -11.29 3.74
N ALA A 78 10.97 -10.90 3.19
CA ALA A 78 9.78 -10.52 3.95
C ALA A 78 8.90 -11.72 4.35
N VAL A 79 9.29 -12.94 3.97
CA VAL A 79 8.77 -14.18 4.57
C VAL A 79 9.54 -14.48 5.87
N ALA A 80 9.64 -13.49 6.73
CA ALA A 80 9.92 -13.58 8.16
C ALA A 80 9.66 -12.18 8.75
N PRO A 81 8.82 -12.06 9.80
CA PRO A 81 8.31 -10.76 10.22
C PRO A 81 9.29 -10.09 11.19
N GLU A 82 9.71 -8.86 10.91
CA GLU A 82 9.92 -7.77 11.88
C GLU A 82 10.62 -6.57 11.24
N GLY A 83 10.12 -5.35 11.52
CA GLY A 83 10.90 -4.12 11.26
C GLY A 83 10.24 -3.05 10.39
N VAL A 84 8.98 -3.15 10.00
CA VAL A 84 8.18 -1.95 9.74
C VAL A 84 7.62 -1.54 11.10
N VAL A 85 7.83 -0.29 11.53
CA VAL A 85 7.09 0.25 12.69
C VAL A 85 5.63 -0.03 12.43
N ASP A 86 5.15 -1.00 13.17
CA ASP A 86 3.86 -1.57 12.93
C ASP A 86 2.86 -0.56 13.49
N ILE A 87 2.31 0.26 12.59
CA ILE A 87 1.32 1.28 12.92
C ILE A 87 0.12 0.59 13.59
N PHE A 88 -0.11 -0.69 13.31
CA PHE A 88 -1.09 -1.54 13.97
C PHE A 88 -0.66 -1.81 15.42
N ALA A 89 0.58 -2.26 15.67
CA ALA A 89 1.07 -2.46 17.04
C ALA A 89 1.12 -1.16 17.87
N ALA A 90 1.48 -0.02 17.25
CA ALA A 90 1.48 1.30 17.89
C ALA A 90 0.08 1.81 18.25
N ALA A 91 -0.96 1.29 17.59
CA ALA A 91 -2.37 1.56 17.88
C ALA A 91 -3.03 0.48 18.76
N GLY A 92 -2.28 -0.54 19.18
CA GLY A 92 -2.79 -1.65 20.00
C GLY A 92 -3.53 -2.75 19.22
N LEU A 93 -3.33 -2.82 17.91
CA LEU A 93 -4.00 -3.75 16.99
C LEU A 93 -3.09 -4.97 16.74
N LYS A 94 -3.68 -6.17 16.69
CA LYS A 94 -2.95 -7.40 16.33
C LYS A 94 -2.59 -7.37 14.84
N LYS A 95 -1.41 -7.89 14.46
CA LYS A 95 -1.03 -8.09 13.05
C LYS A 95 -2.09 -8.98 12.37
N PRO A 96 -2.85 -8.47 11.39
CA PRO A 96 -3.77 -9.31 10.64
C PRO A 96 -2.97 -9.98 9.52
N ASP A 97 -2.96 -11.31 9.51
CA ASP A 97 -2.77 -12.04 8.28
C ASP A 97 -4.06 -11.89 7.46
N ILE A 98 -3.94 -11.32 6.25
CA ILE A 98 -4.96 -11.26 5.20
C ILE A 98 -6.15 -10.34 5.51
N SER A 99 -6.27 -9.26 4.72
CA SER A 99 -7.28 -8.19 4.80
C SER A 99 -7.02 -7.11 5.84
N ILE A 100 -6.12 -6.20 5.49
CA ILE A 100 -5.88 -4.89 6.13
C ILE A 100 -7.16 -4.01 6.20
N LEU A 101 -8.29 -4.48 5.67
CA LEU A 101 -9.62 -3.85 5.67
C LEU A 101 -10.73 -4.81 6.15
N SER A 102 -10.41 -5.79 7.00
CA SER A 102 -11.42 -6.69 7.58
C SER A 102 -12.45 -5.92 8.42
N ASP A 103 -13.63 -6.49 8.61
CA ASP A 103 -14.70 -5.81 9.37
C ASP A 103 -14.29 -5.60 10.84
N GLU A 104 -13.51 -6.52 11.39
CA GLU A 104 -12.92 -6.45 12.73
C GLU A 104 -11.93 -5.29 12.82
N PHE A 105 -10.99 -5.20 11.87
CA PHE A 105 -10.02 -4.11 11.83
C PHE A 105 -10.69 -2.74 11.70
N LEU A 106 -11.67 -2.61 10.79
CA LEU A 106 -12.42 -1.37 10.60
C LEU A 106 -13.20 -0.98 11.88
N ALA A 107 -13.72 -1.97 12.62
CA ALA A 107 -14.37 -1.74 13.91
C ALA A 107 -13.37 -1.26 14.99
N GLU A 108 -12.17 -1.82 15.04
CA GLU A 108 -11.11 -1.37 15.94
C GLU A 108 -10.67 0.07 15.63
N VAL A 109 -10.47 0.39 14.36
CA VAL A 109 -10.10 1.75 13.92
C VAL A 109 -11.20 2.76 14.22
N ARG A 110 -12.47 2.38 14.02
CA ARG A 110 -13.63 3.19 14.44
C ARG A 110 -13.59 3.51 15.93
N GLY A 111 -13.19 2.53 16.75
CA GLY A 111 -13.10 2.64 18.21
C GLY A 111 -11.92 3.47 18.73
N MET A 112 -10.92 3.80 17.90
CA MET A 112 -9.70 4.48 18.36
C MET A 112 -9.99 5.80 19.08
N PRO A 113 -9.31 6.09 20.21
CA PRO A 113 -9.50 7.34 20.95
C PRO A 113 -8.97 8.56 20.17
N GLN A 114 -7.87 8.37 19.43
CA GLN A 114 -7.27 9.41 18.61
C GLN A 114 -7.87 9.40 17.20
N LYS A 115 -9.00 10.10 17.02
CA LYS A 115 -9.73 10.12 15.73
C LYS A 115 -8.89 10.62 14.55
N ASN A 116 -8.02 11.61 14.79
CA ASN A 116 -7.13 12.13 13.73
C ASN A 116 -6.12 11.07 13.26
N LEU A 117 -5.65 10.22 14.19
CA LEU A 117 -4.76 9.11 13.86
C LEU A 117 -5.52 8.03 13.07
N ALA A 118 -6.77 7.74 13.44
CA ALA A 118 -7.63 6.81 12.69
C ALA A 118 -7.87 7.28 11.25
N VAL A 119 -8.12 8.57 11.03
CA VAL A 119 -8.25 9.16 9.68
C VAL A 119 -6.97 8.98 8.87
N GLU A 120 -5.80 9.34 9.43
CA GLU A 120 -4.53 9.19 8.72
C GLU A 120 -4.14 7.72 8.46
N LEU A 121 -4.50 6.82 9.37
CA LEU A 121 -4.32 5.38 9.20
C LEU A 121 -5.17 4.88 8.02
N LEU A 122 -6.50 5.06 8.07
CA LEU A 122 -7.40 4.64 6.99
C LEU A 122 -6.99 5.24 5.65
N ARG A 123 -6.64 6.53 5.62
CA ARG A 123 -6.15 7.19 4.41
C ARG A 123 -4.96 6.45 3.80
N LYS A 124 -3.92 6.16 4.58
CA LYS A 124 -2.71 5.47 4.08
C LYS A 124 -3.01 4.05 3.59
N LEU A 125 -3.87 3.32 4.29
CA LEU A 125 -4.26 1.97 3.91
C LEU A 125 -5.02 1.99 2.59
N LEU A 126 -6.03 2.86 2.46
CA LEU A 126 -6.81 3.03 1.25
C LEU A 126 -5.96 3.52 0.06
N GLU A 127 -5.02 4.45 0.28
CA GLU A 127 -4.06 4.86 -0.77
C GLU A 127 -3.19 3.69 -1.26
N GLY A 128 -2.83 2.77 -0.36
CA GLY A 128 -2.12 1.54 -0.70
C GLY A 128 -2.98 0.59 -1.53
N GLU A 129 -4.20 0.34 -1.06
CA GLU A 129 -5.15 -0.56 -1.72
C GLU A 129 -5.53 -0.07 -3.12
N ILE A 130 -5.84 1.23 -3.26
CA ILE A 130 -6.17 1.85 -4.55
C ILE A 130 -5.00 1.73 -5.55
N LYS A 131 -3.74 1.78 -5.09
CA LYS A 131 -2.57 1.57 -5.97
C LYS A 131 -2.47 0.14 -6.47
N ILE A 132 -2.77 -0.84 -5.63
CA ILE A 132 -2.87 -2.24 -6.03
C ILE A 132 -4.01 -2.39 -7.04
N TRP A 133 -5.17 -1.81 -6.73
CA TRP A 133 -6.35 -1.84 -7.57
C TRP A 133 -6.12 -1.22 -8.96
N ARG A 134 -5.37 -0.11 -9.01
CA ARG A 134 -5.05 0.60 -10.26
C ARG A 134 -4.38 -0.28 -11.30
N ARG A 135 -3.61 -1.30 -10.87
CA ARG A 135 -2.94 -2.24 -11.78
C ARG A 135 -3.92 -3.23 -12.42
N LYS A 136 -5.05 -3.50 -11.76
CA LYS A 136 -6.10 -4.41 -12.24
C LYS A 136 -7.17 -3.66 -13.02
N ASN A 137 -7.64 -2.55 -12.47
CA ASN A 137 -8.79 -1.81 -12.97
C ASN A 137 -8.60 -0.30 -12.78
N LEU A 138 -8.11 0.37 -13.83
CA LEU A 138 -7.80 1.79 -13.81
C LEU A 138 -9.03 2.67 -13.56
N VAL A 139 -10.19 2.24 -14.04
CA VAL A 139 -11.44 3.01 -14.01
C VAL A 139 -11.99 3.08 -12.59
N GLN A 140 -12.21 1.92 -11.96
CA GLN A 140 -12.64 1.83 -10.57
C GLN A 140 -11.61 2.48 -9.63
N ALA A 141 -10.30 2.23 -9.85
CA ALA A 141 -9.26 2.83 -9.02
C ALA A 141 -9.25 4.36 -9.08
N ARG A 142 -9.61 4.95 -10.23
CA ARG A 142 -9.76 6.40 -10.35
C ARG A 142 -10.96 6.90 -9.54
N SER A 143 -12.12 6.23 -9.66
CA SER A 143 -13.31 6.56 -8.88
C SER A 143 -13.04 6.51 -7.37
N PHE A 144 -12.42 5.43 -6.88
CA PHE A 144 -12.04 5.30 -5.47
C PHE A 144 -11.05 6.38 -5.01
N ALA A 145 -10.08 6.75 -5.86
CA ALA A 145 -9.15 7.83 -5.56
C ALA A 145 -9.87 9.18 -5.41
N GLU A 146 -10.83 9.48 -6.29
CA GLU A 146 -11.65 10.69 -6.24
C GLU A 146 -12.53 10.74 -4.98
N MET A 147 -13.13 9.60 -4.59
CA MET A 147 -13.90 9.48 -3.34
C MET A 147 -13.04 9.71 -2.10
N LEU A 148 -11.85 9.09 -2.04
CA LEU A 148 -10.90 9.27 -0.96
C LEU A 148 -10.47 10.73 -0.83
N GLU A 149 -10.10 11.36 -1.95
CA GLU A 149 -9.68 12.75 -1.97
C GLU A 149 -10.81 13.69 -1.51
N ALA A 150 -12.05 13.43 -1.95
CA ALA A 150 -13.22 14.20 -1.53
C ALA A 150 -13.46 14.12 -0.01
N ALA A 151 -13.40 12.93 0.59
CA ALA A 151 -13.55 12.73 2.03
C ALA A 151 -12.47 13.49 2.82
N ILE A 152 -11.21 13.36 2.39
CA ILE A 152 -10.08 14.06 3.03
C ILE A 152 -10.17 15.58 2.86
N ARG A 153 -10.67 16.06 1.73
CA ARG A 153 -10.87 17.50 1.50
C ARG A 153 -11.96 18.06 2.41
N ARG A 154 -13.09 17.36 2.58
CA ARG A 154 -14.14 17.75 3.53
C ARG A 154 -13.60 17.81 4.95
N TYR A 155 -12.79 16.84 5.36
CA TYR A 155 -12.12 16.84 6.67
C TYR A 155 -11.19 18.05 6.86
N LYS A 156 -10.26 18.28 5.92
CA LYS A 156 -9.27 19.37 5.98
C LYS A 156 -9.92 20.75 6.05
N ASN A 157 -11.04 20.92 5.36
CA ASN A 157 -11.81 22.16 5.38
C ASN A 157 -12.68 22.32 6.64
N ARG A 158 -12.60 21.39 7.60
CA ARG A 158 -13.47 21.28 8.78
C ARG A 158 -14.97 21.29 8.43
N ALA A 159 -15.31 20.83 7.23
CA ALA A 159 -16.69 20.74 6.78
C ALA A 159 -17.45 19.60 7.47
N ILE A 160 -16.71 18.62 8.01
CA ILE A 160 -17.22 17.45 8.74
C ILE A 160 -16.28 17.09 9.90
N GLN A 161 -16.79 16.40 10.90
CA GLN A 161 -16.04 15.94 12.08
C GLN A 161 -15.20 14.70 11.75
N ALA A 162 -14.12 14.46 12.51
CA ALA A 162 -13.24 13.31 12.31
C ALA A 162 -13.99 11.97 12.37
N ALA A 163 -15.03 11.85 13.20
CA ALA A 163 -15.87 10.65 13.26
C ALA A 163 -16.64 10.39 11.95
N GLU A 164 -17.19 11.44 11.32
CA GLU A 164 -17.92 11.33 10.06
C GLU A 164 -16.98 10.91 8.92
N VAL A 165 -15.77 11.47 8.89
CA VAL A 165 -14.73 11.10 7.92
C VAL A 165 -14.35 9.63 8.07
N ILE A 166 -14.19 9.15 9.31
CA ILE A 166 -13.87 7.75 9.57
C ILE A 166 -14.95 6.84 8.98
N GLU A 167 -16.24 7.18 9.14
CA GLU A 167 -17.31 6.39 8.53
C GLU A 167 -17.26 6.42 7.00
N GLU A 168 -17.01 7.58 6.38
CA GLU A 168 -16.83 7.68 4.91
C GLU A 168 -15.66 6.81 4.42
N LEU A 169 -14.54 6.81 5.13
CA LEU A 169 -13.36 6.01 4.79
C LEU A 169 -13.59 4.51 5.01
N ILE A 170 -14.32 4.13 6.06
CA ILE A 170 -14.75 2.74 6.30
C ILE A 170 -15.69 2.27 5.18
N GLN A 171 -16.61 3.13 4.75
CA GLN A 171 -17.52 2.80 3.66
C GLN A 171 -16.75 2.60 2.35
N LEU A 172 -15.80 3.48 2.02
CA LEU A 172 -14.92 3.30 0.88
C LEU A 172 -14.12 1.99 0.95
N ALA A 173 -13.61 1.62 2.13
CA ALA A 173 -12.92 0.34 2.33
C ALA A 173 -13.81 -0.86 1.98
N LYS A 174 -15.10 -0.81 2.33
CA LYS A 174 -16.07 -1.86 2.00
C LYS A 174 -16.38 -1.91 0.52
N GLU A 175 -16.54 -0.76 -0.13
CA GLU A 175 -16.79 -0.69 -1.57
C GLU A 175 -15.65 -1.29 -2.39
N ILE A 176 -14.40 -1.04 -2.00
CA ILE A 176 -13.23 -1.66 -2.62
C ILE A 176 -13.29 -3.19 -2.48
N ARG A 177 -13.61 -3.71 -1.29
CA ARG A 177 -13.77 -5.15 -1.04
C ARG A 177 -14.96 -5.78 -1.77
N GLU A 178 -15.99 -5.01 -2.08
CA GLU A 178 -17.14 -5.47 -2.85
C GLU A 178 -16.85 -5.46 -4.36
N ALA A 179 -16.03 -4.53 -4.84
CA ALA A 179 -15.59 -4.52 -6.23
C ALA A 179 -14.83 -5.80 -6.61
N ASP A 180 -14.03 -6.36 -5.70
CA ASP A 180 -13.43 -7.70 -5.85
C ASP A 180 -14.48 -8.80 -6.11
N ARG A 181 -15.56 -8.79 -5.33
CA ARG A 181 -16.60 -9.84 -5.37
C ARG A 181 -17.56 -9.70 -6.56
N ARG A 182 -17.66 -8.51 -7.15
CA ARG A 182 -18.54 -8.27 -8.33
C ARG A 182 -18.08 -9.03 -9.57
N GLY A 183 -16.78 -9.18 -9.79
CA GLY A 183 -16.25 -9.97 -10.91
C GLY A 183 -16.75 -11.42 -10.88
N GLU A 184 -16.72 -12.04 -9.70
CA GLU A 184 -17.21 -13.40 -9.48
C GLU A 184 -18.72 -13.51 -9.75
N ALA A 185 -19.51 -12.55 -9.26
CA ALA A 185 -20.96 -12.55 -9.45
C ALA A 185 -21.38 -12.42 -10.94
N LEU A 186 -20.62 -11.64 -11.72
CA LEU A 186 -20.86 -11.46 -13.16
C LEU A 186 -20.28 -12.60 -14.02
N GLY A 187 -19.48 -13.49 -13.42
CA GLY A 187 -18.75 -14.54 -14.13
C GLY A 187 -17.67 -13.97 -15.05
N LEU A 188 -17.08 -12.82 -14.66
CA LEU A 188 -16.04 -12.13 -15.41
C LEU A 188 -14.68 -12.33 -14.75
N THR A 189 -13.65 -12.53 -15.57
CA THR A 189 -12.26 -12.45 -15.12
C THR A 189 -11.87 -11.01 -14.76
N GLU A 190 -10.75 -10.82 -14.05
CA GLU A 190 -10.28 -9.48 -13.66
C GLU A 190 -10.12 -8.53 -14.87
N GLU A 191 -9.59 -9.05 -16.00
CA GLU A 191 -9.42 -8.28 -17.24
C GLU A 191 -10.77 -7.91 -17.85
N GLU A 192 -11.71 -8.85 -17.94
CA GLU A 192 -13.04 -8.60 -18.50
C GLU A 192 -13.84 -7.62 -17.65
N LEU A 193 -13.72 -7.69 -16.33
CA LEU A 193 -14.33 -6.73 -15.42
C LEU A 193 -13.78 -5.31 -15.65
N ALA A 194 -12.46 -5.18 -15.86
CA ALA A 194 -11.86 -3.87 -16.14
C ALA A 194 -12.35 -3.26 -17.45
N PHE A 195 -12.51 -4.07 -18.50
CA PHE A 195 -13.12 -3.62 -19.76
C PHE A 195 -14.61 -3.30 -19.59
N TYR A 196 -15.34 -4.13 -18.83
CA TYR A 196 -16.74 -3.88 -18.50
C TYR A 196 -16.91 -2.52 -17.80
N ASP A 197 -16.16 -2.26 -16.73
CA ASP A 197 -16.18 -0.97 -16.03
C ASP A 197 -15.78 0.20 -16.95
N ALA A 198 -14.85 0.00 -17.89
CA ALA A 198 -14.48 1.02 -18.88
C ALA A 198 -15.62 1.35 -19.86
N LEU A 199 -16.44 0.36 -20.22
CA LEU A 199 -17.64 0.57 -21.04
C LEU A 199 -18.73 1.31 -20.26
N GLU A 200 -18.82 1.09 -18.94
CA GLU A 200 -19.80 1.74 -18.08
C GLU A 200 -19.57 3.25 -17.90
N ILE A 201 -18.34 3.76 -18.07
CA ILE A 201 -18.04 5.21 -17.98
C ILE A 201 -18.93 6.01 -18.94
N ASN A 202 -19.31 5.43 -20.06
CA ASN A 202 -20.23 6.04 -21.00
C ASN A 202 -21.66 5.62 -20.62
N ASP A 203 -22.29 6.34 -19.68
CA ASP A 203 -23.67 6.10 -19.19
C ASP A 203 -24.71 5.83 -20.30
N SER A 204 -24.44 6.33 -21.51
CA SER A 204 -25.24 6.07 -22.71
C SER A 204 -25.21 4.61 -23.18
N ALA A 205 -24.09 3.91 -23.02
CA ALA A 205 -23.92 2.51 -23.37
C ALA A 205 -24.69 1.59 -22.41
N VAL A 206 -24.66 1.86 -21.11
CA VAL A 206 -25.35 1.06 -20.09
C VAL A 206 -26.87 1.16 -20.22
N LYS A 207 -27.40 2.39 -20.37
CA LYS A 207 -28.85 2.63 -20.49
C LYS A 207 -29.46 2.06 -21.76
N VAL A 208 -28.66 1.85 -22.81
CA VAL A 208 -29.14 1.41 -24.13
C VAL A 208 -28.88 -0.07 -24.37
N LEU A 209 -27.74 -0.62 -23.93
CA LEU A 209 -27.32 -1.98 -24.25
C LEU A 209 -27.70 -3.01 -23.18
N GLY A 210 -27.80 -2.58 -21.91
CA GLY A 210 -28.06 -3.46 -20.77
C GLY A 210 -26.88 -4.36 -20.36
N GLU A 211 -26.92 -4.84 -19.11
CA GLU A 211 -25.85 -5.64 -18.49
C GLU A 211 -25.41 -6.88 -19.29
N PRO A 212 -26.32 -7.73 -19.85
CA PRO A 212 -25.90 -8.94 -20.56
C PRO A 212 -25.09 -8.63 -21.83
N THR A 213 -25.44 -7.55 -22.53
CA THR A 213 -24.77 -7.12 -23.76
C THR A 213 -23.40 -6.53 -23.45
N LEU A 214 -23.30 -5.69 -22.41
CA LEU A 214 -22.02 -5.12 -21.98
C LEU A 214 -21.04 -6.20 -21.54
N ARG A 215 -21.54 -7.22 -20.83
CA ARG A 215 -20.73 -8.39 -20.45
C ARG A 215 -20.15 -9.10 -21.68
N GLN A 216 -20.97 -9.34 -22.70
CA GLN A 216 -20.50 -9.95 -23.95
C GLN A 216 -19.46 -9.09 -24.66
N ILE A 217 -19.69 -7.77 -24.75
CA ILE A 217 -18.73 -6.86 -25.38
C ILE A 217 -17.39 -6.89 -24.63
N ALA A 218 -17.40 -6.88 -23.29
CA ALA A 218 -16.19 -6.94 -22.48
C ALA A 218 -15.38 -8.24 -22.73
N GLN A 219 -16.06 -9.39 -22.79
CA GLN A 219 -15.43 -10.68 -23.12
C GLN A 219 -14.81 -10.69 -24.53
N GLU A 220 -15.55 -10.18 -25.51
CA GLU A 220 -15.09 -10.09 -26.90
C GLU A 220 -13.89 -9.13 -27.07
N LEU A 221 -13.88 -8.00 -26.35
CA LEU A 221 -12.76 -7.06 -26.34
C LEU A 221 -11.50 -7.70 -25.74
N VAL A 222 -11.62 -8.38 -24.61
CA VAL A 222 -10.49 -9.10 -24.00
C VAL A 222 -9.95 -10.17 -24.95
N ARG A 223 -10.83 -10.96 -25.58
CA ARG A 223 -10.41 -11.97 -26.56
C ARG A 223 -9.65 -11.33 -27.72
N THR A 224 -10.20 -10.26 -28.30
CA THR A 224 -9.61 -9.54 -29.43
C THR A 224 -8.24 -8.95 -29.09
N VAL A 225 -8.08 -8.36 -27.91
CA VAL A 225 -6.80 -7.79 -27.46
C VAL A 225 -5.76 -8.91 -27.26
N ARG A 226 -6.12 -10.02 -26.60
CA ARG A 226 -5.21 -11.16 -26.40
C ARG A 226 -4.74 -11.76 -27.72
N GLU A 227 -5.65 -11.92 -28.69
CA GLU A 227 -5.33 -12.42 -30.03
C GLU A 227 -4.32 -11.50 -30.74
N ASN A 228 -4.51 -10.18 -30.69
CA ASN A 228 -3.62 -9.23 -31.35
C ASN A 228 -2.26 -9.03 -30.65
N VAL A 229 -2.20 -9.16 -29.32
CA VAL A 229 -0.94 -9.05 -28.55
C VAL A 229 -0.07 -10.31 -28.72
N SER A 230 -0.67 -11.46 -29.05
CA SER A 230 0.06 -12.72 -29.31
C SER A 230 0.68 -12.83 -30.71
N ILE A 231 0.52 -11.81 -31.56
CA ILE A 231 0.96 -11.80 -32.97
C ILE A 231 2.31 -11.08 -33.17
N ASP A 232 2.97 -10.62 -32.10
CA ASP A 232 4.32 -10.00 -32.16
C ASP A 232 5.38 -10.80 -31.38
#